data_AF-A0A3M2E8U5-F1
#
_entry.id   AF-A0A3M2E8U5-F1
#
_cell.length_a   1.000
_cell.length_b   1.000
_cell.length_c   1.000
_cell.angle_alpha   90.00
_cell.angle_beta   90.00
_cell.angle_gamma   90.00
#
_symmetry.space_group_name_H-M   'P 1'
#
loop_
_entity.id
_entity.type
_entity.pdbx_description
1 polymer ?
#
loop_
_entity_poly.entity_id
_entity_poly.type
_entity_poly.pdbx_seq_one_letter_code
_entity_poly.pdbx_strand_id
1 'polypeptide(L)' 'MANIQTVHTHLAGLSAADRLAARLRRGVATLVAWNNARLTRRALSRLSDRELDDIGLSRGDIDAFVERNLREF' A
#
# COMPACT_ATOMS: atom_id res chain seq x y z
N MET A 1 2.82 44.35 23.78
CA MET A 1 2.05 43.23 24.36
C MET A 1 1.35 42.50 23.22
N ALA A 2 1.48 41.17 23.21
CA ALA A 2 1.10 40.28 22.13
C ALA A 2 -0.38 40.37 21.75
N ASN A 3 -0.70 40.07 20.48
CA ASN A 3 -1.74 39.09 20.16
C ASN A 3 -1.78 38.77 18.64
N ILE A 4 -0.80 38.03 18.10
CA ILE A 4 -1.03 37.33 16.83
C ILE A 4 -1.79 36.04 17.19
N GLN A 5 -3.12 36.09 17.20
CA GLN A 5 -3.97 34.90 17.31
C GLN A 5 -3.99 34.17 15.98
N THR A 6 -2.98 33.34 15.76
CA THR A 6 -3.03 32.32 14.72
C THR A 6 -3.70 31.08 15.29
N VAL A 7 -5.04 31.06 15.40
CA VAL A 7 -5.79 29.80 15.54
C VAL A 7 -7.18 29.95 14.91
N HIS A 8 -7.27 29.76 13.59
CA HIS A 8 -8.53 29.42 12.93
C HIS A 8 -8.33 28.18 12.05
N THR A 9 -7.95 27.06 12.67
CA THR A 9 -7.95 25.74 12.01
C THR A 9 -9.16 24.93 12.45
N HIS A 10 -10.36 25.49 12.26
CA HIS A 10 -11.61 24.73 12.47
C HIS A 10 -12.73 25.22 11.55
N LEU A 11 -12.52 25.17 10.24
CA LEU A 11 -13.61 25.24 9.28
C LEU A 11 -14.26 23.85 9.21
N ALA A 12 -15.25 23.60 10.08
CA ALA A 12 -15.90 22.31 10.29
C ALA A 12 -16.47 21.63 9.02
N GLY A 13 -16.61 22.35 7.91
CA GLY A 13 -16.95 21.80 6.58
C GLY A 13 -15.82 21.00 5.90
N LEU A 14 -14.55 21.24 6.25
CA LEU A 14 -13.41 20.46 5.75
C LEU A 14 -13.30 19.09 6.46
N SER A 15 -13.72 18.97 7.72
CA SER A 15 -13.51 17.74 8.53
C SER A 15 -14.27 16.50 8.03
N ALA A 16 -15.47 16.67 7.45
CA ALA A 16 -16.23 15.58 6.85
C ALA A 16 -15.64 15.17 5.50
N ALA A 17 -15.20 16.16 4.71
CA ALA A 17 -14.47 15.94 3.46
C ALA A 17 -13.13 15.23 3.71
N ASP A 18 -12.41 15.59 4.77
CA ASP A 18 -11.13 14.98 5.17
C ASP A 18 -11.31 13.51 5.57
N ARG A 19 -12.38 13.19 6.29
CA ARG A 19 -12.69 11.78 6.66
C ARG A 19 -13.06 10.95 5.45
N LEU A 20 -13.81 11.52 4.52
CA LEU A 20 -14.15 10.87 3.25
C LEU A 20 -12.90 10.66 2.40
N ALA A 21 -12.09 11.70 2.23
CA ALA A 21 -10.81 11.64 1.52
C ALA A 21 -9.87 10.61 2.15
N ALA A 22 -9.79 10.56 3.49
CA ALA A 22 -9.01 9.55 4.20
C ALA A 22 -9.52 8.12 3.96
N ARG A 23 -10.83 7.91 3.90
CA ARG A 23 -11.42 6.60 3.56
C ARG A 23 -11.13 6.21 2.11
N LEU A 24 -11.30 7.13 1.16
CA LEU A 24 -10.99 6.89 -0.24
C LEU A 24 -9.50 6.56 -0.43
N ARG A 25 -8.60 7.32 0.22
CA ARG A 25 -7.16 7.05 0.19
C ARG A 25 -6.83 5.65 0.70
N ARG A 26 -7.45 5.20 1.80
CA ARG A 26 -7.28 3.83 2.30
C ARG A 26 -7.82 2.78 1.33
N GLY A 27 -8.98 3.04 0.71
CA GLY A 27 -9.55 2.17 -0.31
C GLY A 27 -8.63 2.03 -1.53
N VAL A 28 -8.13 3.14 -2.06
CA VAL A 28 -7.17 3.15 -3.18
C VAL A 28 -5.87 2.44 -2.79
N ALA A 29 -5.31 2.71 -1.59
CA ALA A 29 -4.12 2.03 -1.12
C ALA A 29 -4.30 0.50 -1.06
N THR A 30 -5.47 0.03 -0.58
CA THR A 30 -5.80 -1.41 -0.56
C THR A 30 -5.86 -2.01 -1.96
N LEU A 31 -6.46 -1.30 -2.93
CA LEU A 31 -6.54 -1.75 -4.32
C LEU A 31 -5.16 -1.81 -4.98
N VAL A 32 -4.32 -0.80 -4.74
CA VAL A 32 -2.93 -0.77 -5.25
C VAL A 32 -2.13 -1.94 -4.66
N ALA A 33 -2.24 -2.17 -3.35
CA ALA A 33 -1.57 -3.26 -2.67
C ALA A 33 -1.98 -4.64 -3.22
N TRP A 34 -3.29 -4.85 -3.46
CA TRP A 34 -3.79 -6.06 -4.10
C TRP A 34 -3.27 -6.24 -5.55
N ASN A 35 -3.22 -5.15 -6.32
CA ASN A 35 -2.71 -5.20 -7.69
C ASN A 35 -1.22 -5.57 -7.70
N ASN A 36 -0.41 -4.90 -6.85
CA ASN A 36 1.01 -5.21 -6.70
C ASN A 36 1.22 -6.68 -6.33
N ALA A 37 0.46 -7.22 -5.37
CA ALA A 37 0.53 -8.63 -5.00
C ALA A 37 0.27 -9.57 -6.21
N ARG A 38 -0.75 -9.27 -7.02
CA ARG A 38 -1.05 -10.05 -8.23
C ARG A 38 0.01 -9.92 -9.31
N LEU A 39 0.56 -8.73 -9.51
CA LEU A 39 1.62 -8.48 -10.48
C LEU A 39 2.90 -9.21 -10.09
N THR A 40 3.31 -9.12 -8.82
CA THR A 40 4.46 -9.84 -8.27
C THR A 40 4.28 -11.35 -8.45
N ARG A 41 3.12 -11.91 -8.08
CA ARG A 41 2.83 -13.34 -8.29
C ARG A 41 2.97 -13.73 -9.77
N ARG A 42 2.40 -12.93 -10.68
CA ARG A 42 2.48 -13.18 -12.13
C ARG A 42 3.91 -13.08 -12.65
N ALA A 43 4.68 -12.10 -12.20
CA ALA A 43 6.07 -11.92 -12.60
C ALA A 43 6.92 -13.11 -12.14
N LEU A 44 6.84 -13.50 -10.86
CA LEU A 44 7.56 -14.64 -10.30
C LEU A 44 7.13 -15.96 -10.94
N SER A 45 5.83 -16.13 -11.22
CA SER A 45 5.31 -17.35 -11.86
C SER A 45 5.75 -17.51 -13.33
N ARG A 46 6.26 -16.45 -13.96
CA ARG A 46 6.81 -16.49 -15.32
C ARG A 46 8.30 -16.84 -15.36
N LEU A 47 8.99 -16.73 -14.23
CA LEU A 47 10.39 -17.13 -14.11
C LEU A 47 10.50 -18.67 -14.12
N SER A 48 11.62 -19.15 -14.64
CA SER A 48 12.01 -20.55 -14.55
C SER A 48 12.50 -20.89 -13.15
N ASP A 49 12.54 -22.19 -12.82
CA ASP A 49 12.96 -22.64 -11.49
C ASP A 49 14.41 -22.24 -11.16
N ARG A 50 15.28 -22.15 -12.18
CA ARG A 50 16.66 -21.67 -12.01
C ARG A 50 16.72 -20.17 -11.75
N GLU A 51 15.92 -19.37 -12.46
CA GLU A 51 15.85 -17.93 -12.22
C GLU A 51 15.25 -17.59 -10.85
N LEU A 52 14.33 -18.42 -10.36
CA LEU A 52 13.82 -18.33 -8.99
C LEU A 52 14.92 -18.71 -7.98
N ASP A 53 15.68 -19.78 -8.24
CA ASP A 53 16.80 -20.20 -7.39
C ASP A 53 17.91 -19.15 -7.32
N ASP A 54 18.21 -18.46 -8.44
CA ASP A 54 19.19 -17.37 -8.51
C ASP A 54 18.83 -16.20 -7.56
N ILE A 55 17.54 -15.96 -7.32
CA ILE A 55 17.05 -14.96 -6.35
C ILE A 55 16.72 -15.56 -4.98
N GLY A 56 17.02 -16.85 -4.77
CA GLY A 56 16.81 -17.57 -3.51
C GLY A 56 15.35 -17.86 -3.19
N LEU A 57 14.50 -18.01 -4.20
CA LEU A 57 13.08 -18.38 -4.06
C LEU A 57 12.79 -19.74 -4.68
N SER A 58 11.88 -20.50 -4.09
CA SER A 58 11.24 -21.64 -4.75
C SER A 58 9.82 -21.29 -5.21
N ARG A 59 9.24 -22.11 -6.11
CA ARG A 59 7.83 -21.96 -6.54
C ARG A 59 6.84 -21.99 -5.36
N GLY A 60 7.16 -22.74 -4.31
CA GLY A 60 6.33 -22.83 -3.09
C GLY A 60 6.37 -21.55 -2.26
N ASP A 61 7.47 -20.80 -2.31
CA ASP A 61 7.69 -19.59 -1.51
C ASP A 61 7.04 -18.35 -2.12
N ILE A 62 6.64 -18.39 -3.40
CA ILE A 62 6.05 -17.25 -4.11
C ILE A 62 4.85 -16.68 -3.34
N ASP A 63 3.98 -17.55 -2.81
CA ASP A 63 2.77 -17.11 -2.10
C ASP A 63 3.11 -16.47 -0.76
N ALA A 64 4.07 -17.04 -0.01
CA ALA A 64 4.56 -16.48 1.24
C ALA A 64 5.30 -15.15 1.03
N PHE A 65 6.09 -15.03 -0.04
CA PHE A 65 6.80 -13.81 -0.42
C PHE A 65 5.82 -12.68 -0.76
N VAL A 66 4.79 -12.98 -1.55
CA VAL A 66 3.73 -12.03 -1.91
C VAL A 66 2.95 -11.59 -0.67
N GLU A 67 2.60 -12.50 0.24
CA GLU A 67 1.91 -12.17 1.48
C GLU A 67 2.78 -11.27 2.38
N ARG A 68 4.07 -11.57 2.51
CA ARG A 68 5.01 -10.74 3.28
C ARG A 68 5.11 -9.33 2.69
N ASN A 69 5.26 -9.23 1.37
CA ASN A 69 5.38 -7.95 0.69
C ASN A 69 4.13 -7.08 0.86
N LEU A 70 2.93 -7.69 0.96
CA LEU A 70 1.69 -6.97 1.23
C LEU A 70 1.65 -6.33 2.63
N ARG A 71 2.33 -6.90 3.63
CA ARG A 71 2.34 -6.40 5.02
C ARG A 71 3.27 -5.21 5.24
N GLU A 72 4.21 -4.98 4.32
CA GLU A 72 5.16 -3.87 4.41
C GLU A 72 4.61 -2.54 3.86
N PHE A 73 3.38 -2.53 3.34
CA PHE A 73 2.65 -1.35 2.85
C PHE A 73 1.47 -0.98 3.77
#